data_AF-A0A7C3X481-F1
#
_entry.id   AF-A0A7C3X481-F1
#
_cell.length_a   1.000
_cell.length_b   1.000
_cell.length_c   1.000
_cell.angle_alpha   90.00
_cell.angle_beta   90.00
_cell.angle_gamma   90.00
#
_symmetry.space_group_name_H-M   'P 1'
#
loop_
_entity.id
_entity.type
_entity.pdbx_description
1 polymer ?
#
loop_
_entity_poly.entity_id
_entity_poly.type
_entity_poly.pdbx_seq_one_letter_code
_entity_poly.pdbx_strand_id
1 'polypeptide(L)'
;MRGSRAAQANVTTTFASATPATDVGTPPTLGGEQSAWWGLIKSAARASGIDATGLCRLMVAESGGDANARNGAYYGLFQYSLATWRGSWNPWRSASIFDGAAQIKATALAIHLGHGPGWWPVTFPYAFAE
;
A
#
# COMPACT_ATOMS: atom_id res chain seq x y z
N MET A 1 -44.54 -7.70 -29.36
CA MET A 1 -44.22 -8.57 -28.20
C MET A 1 -42.87 -9.21 -28.48
N ARG A 2 -41.81 -8.81 -27.75
CA ARG A 2 -40.48 -9.44 -27.83
C ARG A 2 -40.46 -10.57 -26.81
N GLY A 3 -40.35 -11.81 -27.29
CA GLY A 3 -40.18 -13.02 -26.50
C GLY A 3 -38.74 -13.54 -26.62
N SER A 4 -38.23 -14.03 -25.50
CA SER A 4 -36.84 -14.18 -25.10
C SER A 4 -36.02 -15.34 -25.72
N ARG A 5 -34.70 -15.18 -25.51
CA ARG A 5 -33.63 -16.18 -25.27
C ARG A 5 -32.98 -16.89 -26.47
N ALA A 6 -31.72 -16.54 -26.68
CA ALA A 6 -30.66 -17.47 -27.08
C ALA A 6 -29.32 -17.02 -26.48
N ALA A 7 -28.53 -18.01 -26.07
CA ALA A 7 -27.26 -17.90 -25.36
C ALA A 7 -26.14 -17.22 -26.16
N GLN A 8 -25.23 -16.55 -25.46
CA GLN A 8 -23.89 -16.22 -25.95
C GLN A 8 -22.92 -16.49 -24.79
N ALA A 9 -22.31 -17.67 -24.75
CA ALA A 9 -21.07 -18.05 -25.45
C ALA A 9 -19.85 -17.43 -24.76
N ASN A 10 -19.16 -18.29 -24.00
CA ASN A 10 -17.83 -18.07 -23.44
C ASN A 10 -16.88 -17.54 -24.52
N VAL A 11 -16.31 -16.35 -24.29
CA VAL A 11 -15.12 -15.92 -25.01
C VAL A 11 -13.92 -16.26 -24.16
N THR A 12 -13.38 -17.47 -24.37
CA THR A 12 -12.06 -17.85 -23.88
C THR A 12 -11.03 -17.14 -24.74
N THR A 13 -10.57 -15.97 -24.31
CA THR A 13 -9.36 -15.37 -24.87
C THR A 13 -8.16 -15.94 -24.12
N THR A 14 -7.50 -16.91 -24.76
CA THR A 14 -6.17 -17.39 -24.37
C THR A 14 -5.15 -16.27 -24.56
N PHE A 15 -4.51 -15.84 -23.47
CA PHE A 15 -3.21 -15.17 -23.53
C PHE A 15 -2.17 -16.11 -22.92
N ALA A 16 -1.31 -16.65 -23.78
CA ALA A 16 -0.16 -17.43 -23.36
C ALA A 16 1.00 -16.49 -22.96
N SER A 17 1.50 -16.74 -21.74
CA SER A 17 2.88 -16.59 -21.28
C SER A 17 3.55 -15.22 -21.39
N ALA A 18 3.29 -14.38 -20.38
CA ALA A 18 4.30 -13.49 -19.83
C ALA A 18 4.80 -14.09 -18.50
N THR A 19 6.10 -14.07 -18.29
CA THR A 19 6.85 -14.46 -17.07
C THR A 19 6.12 -14.03 -15.79
N PRO A 20 6.07 -14.85 -14.71
CA PRO A 20 5.36 -14.46 -13.49
C PRO A 20 6.16 -13.33 -12.81
N ALA A 21 5.69 -12.09 -12.97
CA ALA A 21 5.89 -11.11 -11.92
C ALA A 21 5.13 -11.64 -10.71
N THR A 22 5.86 -11.96 -9.65
CA THR A 22 5.42 -12.52 -8.38
C THR A 22 4.01 -12.08 -8.05
N ASP A 23 3.09 -13.04 -8.03
CA ASP A 23 1.70 -12.79 -7.64
C ASP A 23 1.69 -12.17 -6.25
N VAL A 24 1.01 -11.03 -6.17
CA VAL A 24 1.08 -10.05 -5.11
C VAL A 24 0.41 -10.64 -3.87
N GLY A 25 1.15 -10.71 -2.76
CA GLY A 25 0.88 -11.60 -1.64
C GLY A 25 -0.56 -11.63 -1.11
N THR A 26 -0.92 -12.79 -0.55
CA THR A 26 -2.16 -13.04 0.18
C THR A 26 -2.46 -11.90 1.16
N PRO A 27 -3.71 -11.39 1.23
CA PRO A 27 -4.06 -10.35 2.19
C PRO A 27 -3.75 -10.83 3.61
N PRO A 28 -3.05 -10.04 4.44
CA PRO A 28 -3.05 -10.30 5.87
C PRO A 28 -4.49 -10.33 6.39
N THR A 29 -4.74 -10.98 7.53
CA THR A 29 -6.07 -10.91 8.17
C THR A 29 -6.31 -9.48 8.64
N LEU A 30 -7.01 -8.69 7.83
CA LEU A 30 -7.21 -7.25 8.04
C LEU A 30 -8.51 -6.97 8.80
N GLY A 31 -8.44 -6.08 9.80
CA GLY A 31 -9.61 -5.43 10.40
C GLY A 31 -10.27 -4.42 9.44
N GLY A 32 -11.33 -3.76 9.90
CA GLY A 32 -12.18 -2.90 9.06
C GLY A 32 -11.42 -1.76 8.35
N GLU A 33 -10.68 -0.93 9.09
CA GLU A 33 -9.94 0.21 8.51
C GLU A 33 -8.80 -0.25 7.61
N GLN A 34 -8.13 -1.35 7.97
CA GLN A 34 -7.03 -1.91 7.19
C GLN A 34 -7.51 -2.44 5.83
N SER A 35 -8.70 -3.05 5.81
CA SER A 35 -9.34 -3.54 4.59
C SER A 35 -9.67 -2.42 3.60
N ALA A 36 -9.98 -1.21 4.11
CA ALA A 36 -10.25 -0.04 3.27
C ALA A 36 -9.00 0.42 2.50
N TRP A 37 -7.80 0.23 3.08
CA TRP A 37 -6.55 0.63 2.46
C TRP A 37 -6.00 -0.36 1.45
N TRP A 38 -6.39 -1.64 1.54
CA TRP A 38 -5.74 -2.73 0.78
C TRP A 38 -5.71 -2.51 -0.73
N GLY A 39 -6.82 -2.05 -1.34
CA GLY A 39 -6.87 -1.76 -2.77
C GLY A 39 -5.85 -0.69 -3.20
N LEU A 40 -5.67 0.34 -2.37
CA LEU A 40 -4.72 1.41 -2.62
C LEU A 40 -3.27 0.97 -2.35
N ILE A 41 -3.05 0.20 -1.27
CA ILE A 41 -1.75 -0.39 -0.95
C ILE A 41 -1.24 -1.23 -2.13
N LYS A 42 -2.07 -2.13 -2.67
CA LYS A 42 -1.70 -2.93 -3.86
C LYS A 42 -1.32 -2.05 -5.04
N SER A 43 -2.09 -1.00 -5.29
CA SER A 43 -1.85 -0.10 -6.42
C SER A 43 -0.55 0.69 -6.25
N ALA A 44 -0.29 1.23 -5.06
CA ALA A 44 0.91 1.99 -4.74
C ALA A 44 2.16 1.10 -4.73
N ALA A 45 2.07 -0.08 -4.09
CA ALA A 45 3.17 -1.05 -4.05
C ALA A 45 3.57 -1.50 -5.46
N ARG A 46 2.58 -1.81 -6.32
CA ARG A 46 2.82 -2.13 -7.74
C ARG A 46 3.49 -0.97 -8.48
N ALA A 47 3.04 0.26 -8.27
CA ALA A 47 3.62 1.44 -8.93
C ALA A 47 5.07 1.70 -8.50
N SER A 48 5.42 1.35 -7.27
CA SER A 48 6.77 1.51 -6.71
C SER A 48 7.64 0.24 -6.80
N GLY A 49 7.10 -0.87 -7.32
CA GLY A 49 7.84 -2.14 -7.43
C GLY A 49 8.24 -2.75 -6.08
N ILE A 50 7.42 -2.60 -5.04
CA ILE A 50 7.65 -3.18 -3.70
C ILE A 50 6.56 -4.19 -3.35
N ASP A 51 6.79 -5.03 -2.35
CA ASP A 51 5.79 -5.97 -1.87
C ASP A 51 4.62 -5.27 -1.16
N ALA A 52 3.39 -5.57 -1.59
CA ALA A 52 2.17 -4.98 -1.04
C ALA A 52 1.87 -5.49 0.37
N THR A 53 2.17 -6.77 0.62
CA THR A 53 1.96 -7.37 1.95
C THR A 53 2.89 -6.75 2.97
N GLY A 54 4.16 -6.51 2.63
CA GLY A 54 5.12 -5.80 3.46
C GLY A 54 4.72 -4.35 3.73
N LEU A 55 4.25 -3.62 2.71
CA LEU A 55 3.72 -2.26 2.91
C LEU A 55 2.51 -2.27 3.87
N CYS A 56 1.64 -3.27 3.77
CA CYS A 56 0.49 -3.42 4.66
C CYS A 56 0.90 -3.80 6.09
N ARG A 57 1.83 -4.74 6.26
CA ARG A 57 2.38 -5.12 7.57
C ARG A 57 3.03 -3.92 8.25
N LEU A 58 3.77 -3.10 7.50
CA LEU A 58 4.37 -1.87 8.01
C LEU A 58 3.29 -0.90 8.51
N MET A 59 2.24 -0.64 7.72
CA MET A 59 1.12 0.20 8.13
C MET A 59 0.48 -0.29 9.44
N VAL A 60 0.22 -1.59 9.53
CA VAL A 60 -0.38 -2.20 10.72
C VAL A 60 0.55 -2.11 11.94
N ALA A 61 1.84 -2.35 11.76
CA ALA A 61 2.82 -2.25 12.84
C ALA A 61 2.97 -0.82 13.38
N GLU A 62 2.87 0.18 12.51
CA GLU A 62 3.04 1.60 12.88
C GLU A 62 1.80 2.22 13.52
N SER A 63 0.60 1.87 13.06
CA SER A 63 -0.63 2.58 13.45
C SER A 63 -1.87 1.69 13.62
N GLY A 64 -1.77 0.40 13.32
CA GLY A 64 -2.94 -0.46 13.19
C GLY A 64 -3.87 -0.11 12.02
N GLY A 65 -3.45 0.80 11.12
CA GLY A 65 -4.28 1.29 10.01
C GLY A 65 -5.01 2.62 10.26
N ASP A 66 -4.75 3.29 11.39
CA ASP A 66 -5.34 4.60 11.70
C ASP A 66 -4.56 5.75 11.04
N ALA A 67 -5.17 6.37 10.03
CA ALA A 67 -4.57 7.50 9.31
C ALA A 67 -4.44 8.78 10.13
N ASN A 68 -5.12 8.86 11.28
CA ASN A 68 -5.08 9.98 12.22
C ASN A 68 -4.25 9.67 13.49
N ALA A 69 -3.58 8.51 13.54
CA ALA A 69 -2.76 8.11 14.68
C ALA A 69 -1.72 9.17 15.05
N ARG A 70 -1.48 9.34 16.35
CA ARG A 70 -0.50 10.29 16.89
C ARG A 70 0.31 9.63 18.00
N ASN A 71 1.62 9.70 17.88
CA ASN A 71 2.55 9.27 18.92
C ASN A 71 3.69 10.28 19.03
N GLY A 72 3.57 11.21 19.97
CA GLY A 72 4.52 12.31 20.12
C GLY A 72 4.66 13.13 18.83
N ALA A 73 5.84 13.09 18.22
CA ALA A 73 6.15 13.83 16.99
C ALA A 73 5.84 13.06 15.69
N TYR A 74 5.25 11.87 15.79
CA TYR A 74 4.97 10.98 14.67
C TYR A 74 3.47 10.85 14.38
N TYR A 75 3.13 10.77 13.09
CA TYR A 75 1.76 10.95 12.61
C TYR A 75 1.34 9.92 11.56
N GLY A 76 0.08 9.51 11.66
CA GLY A 76 -0.66 8.75 10.65
C GLY A 76 -0.24 7.30 10.50
N LEU A 77 -0.67 6.72 9.38
CA LEU A 77 -0.55 5.31 8.97
C LEU A 77 0.85 4.73 9.16
N PHE A 78 1.88 5.53 8.91
CA PHE A 78 3.29 5.11 8.90
C PHE A 78 4.16 5.95 9.84
N GLN A 79 3.55 6.66 10.80
CA GLN A 79 4.26 7.38 11.86
C GLN A 79 5.38 8.29 11.33
N TYR A 80 5.04 9.16 10.37
CA TYR A 80 5.99 10.12 9.84
C TYR A 80 6.26 11.25 10.84
N SER A 81 7.52 11.71 10.92
CA SER A 81 7.82 13.04 11.47
C SER A 81 7.40 14.12 10.47
N LEU A 82 7.04 15.31 10.95
CA LEU A 82 6.66 16.42 10.07
C LEU A 82 7.82 16.89 9.17
N ALA A 83 9.05 16.82 9.68
CA ALA A 83 10.25 17.17 8.91
C ALA A 83 10.48 16.19 7.76
N THR A 84 10.38 14.89 8.03
CA THR A 84 10.46 13.85 7.00
C THR A 84 9.36 14.02 5.96
N TRP A 85 8.11 14.20 6.39
CA TRP A 85 6.95 14.37 5.50
C TRP A 85 7.13 15.54 4.51
N ARG A 86 7.69 16.65 5.00
CA ARG A 86 7.90 17.88 4.21
C ARG A 86 9.12 17.83 3.27
N GLY A 87 9.89 16.75 3.30
CA GLY A 87 11.09 16.61 2.48
C GLY A 87 10.81 16.68 0.98
N SER A 88 11.77 17.18 0.21
CA SER A 88 11.67 17.29 -1.26
C SER A 88 11.51 15.94 -1.97
N TRP A 89 11.91 14.84 -1.31
CA TRP A 89 11.70 13.47 -1.75
C TRP A 89 10.22 13.11 -1.90
N ASN A 90 9.32 13.76 -1.15
CA ASN A 90 7.90 13.44 -1.09
C ASN A 90 7.09 14.33 -2.05
N PRO A 91 6.53 13.79 -3.16
CA PRO A 91 5.66 14.55 -4.06
C PRO A 91 4.36 15.02 -3.40
N TRP A 92 3.91 14.34 -2.34
CA TRP A 92 2.66 14.63 -1.63
C TRP A 92 2.85 15.50 -0.38
N ARG A 93 4.03 16.10 -0.20
CA ARG A 93 4.39 16.92 0.97
C ARG A 93 3.48 18.12 1.26
N SER A 94 2.69 18.57 0.27
CA SER A 94 1.70 19.63 0.43
C SER A 94 0.33 19.13 0.91
N ALA A 95 0.06 17.82 0.84
CA ALA A 95 -1.12 17.23 1.42
C ALA A 95 -1.01 17.19 2.96
N SER A 96 -2.15 17.04 3.62
CA SER A 96 -2.18 16.78 5.06
C SER A 96 -1.36 15.53 5.36
N ILE A 97 -0.56 15.57 6.44
CA ILE A 97 0.15 14.38 6.94
C ILE A 97 -0.82 13.27 7.40
N PHE A 98 -2.11 13.60 7.57
CA PHE A 98 -3.19 12.67 7.88
C PHE A 98 -3.99 12.21 6.64
N ASP A 99 -3.61 12.64 5.43
CA ASP A 99 -4.21 12.11 4.20
C ASP A 99 -3.70 10.67 3.97
N GLY A 100 -4.53 9.67 4.29
CA GLY A 100 -4.13 8.26 4.21
C GLY A 100 -3.70 7.82 2.81
N ALA A 101 -4.32 8.38 1.76
CA ALA A 101 -3.96 8.04 0.39
C ALA A 101 -2.60 8.61 -0.01
N ALA A 102 -2.30 9.85 0.41
CA ALA A 102 -0.98 10.45 0.25
C ALA A 102 0.08 9.67 1.03
N GLN A 103 -0.23 9.26 2.26
CA GLN A 103 0.69 8.50 3.11
C GLN A 103 1.09 7.16 2.49
N ILE A 104 0.12 6.39 1.99
CA ILE A 104 0.40 5.09 1.34
C ILE A 104 1.29 5.26 0.12
N LYS A 105 1.02 6.25 -0.73
CA LYS A 105 1.83 6.53 -1.93
C LYS A 105 3.23 7.02 -1.57
N ALA A 106 3.34 7.92 -0.59
CA ALA A 106 4.61 8.44 -0.09
C ALA A 106 5.47 7.32 0.50
N THR A 107 4.90 6.44 1.33
CA THR A 107 5.64 5.32 1.92
C THR A 107 6.10 4.32 0.86
N ALA A 108 5.24 3.99 -0.10
CA ALA A 108 5.64 3.10 -1.19
C ALA A 108 6.84 3.66 -1.97
N LEU A 109 6.84 4.97 -2.26
CA LEU A 109 7.97 5.65 -2.89
C LEU A 109 9.21 5.68 -1.98
N ALA A 110 9.05 5.98 -0.69
CA ALA A 110 10.16 6.03 0.25
C ALA A 110 10.91 4.70 0.34
N ILE A 111 10.17 3.59 0.37
CA ILE A 111 10.75 2.24 0.38
C ILE A 111 11.46 1.94 -0.93
N HIS A 112 10.85 2.27 -2.07
CA HIS A 112 11.49 2.14 -3.39
C HIS A 112 12.82 2.90 -3.48
N LEU A 113 12.89 4.10 -2.89
CA LEU A 113 14.11 4.90 -2.81
C LEU A 113 15.14 4.39 -1.77
N GLY A 114 14.86 3.27 -1.10
CA GLY A 114 15.76 2.65 -0.13
C GLY A 114 15.71 3.25 1.29
N HIS A 115 14.73 4.10 1.59
CA HIS A 115 14.62 4.72 2.92
C HIS A 115 14.01 3.80 4.00
N GLY A 116 13.38 2.70 3.60
CA GLY A 116 12.67 1.76 4.48
C GLY A 116 13.43 1.41 5.76
N PRO A 117 14.61 0.76 5.68
CA PRO A 117 15.40 0.37 6.84
C PRO A 117 15.87 1.54 7.72
N GLY A 118 16.08 2.72 7.14
CA GLY A 118 16.57 3.89 7.87
C GLY A 118 15.47 4.65 8.60
N TRP A 119 14.25 4.70 8.05
CA TRP A 119 13.14 5.47 8.64
C TRP A 119 12.26 4.63 9.56
N TRP A 120 12.19 3.33 9.33
CA TRP A 120 11.44 2.38 10.15
C TRP A 120 12.35 1.23 10.63
N PRO A 121 13.44 1.52 11.36
CA PRO A 121 14.47 0.53 11.68
C PRO A 121 13.96 -0.65 12.52
N VAL A 122 12.87 -0.45 13.27
CA VAL A 122 12.28 -1.49 14.11
C VAL A 122 11.26 -2.31 13.34
N THR A 123 10.33 -1.68 12.63
CA THR A 123 9.17 -2.36 12.02
C THR A 123 9.44 -2.85 10.59
N PHE A 124 10.31 -2.18 9.84
CA PHE A 124 10.63 -2.56 8.46
C PHE A 124 11.18 -3.98 8.33
N PRO A 125 12.16 -4.43 9.18
CA PRO A 125 12.68 -5.79 9.10
C PRO A 125 11.60 -6.86 9.28
N TYR A 126 10.64 -6.65 10.20
CA TYR A 126 9.53 -7.59 10.39
C TYR A 126 8.50 -7.52 9.26
N ALA A 127 8.23 -6.31 8.75
CA ALA A 127 7.23 -6.11 7.71
C ALA A 127 7.63 -6.78 6.38
N PHE A 128 8.92 -6.69 6.02
CA PHE A 128 9.48 -7.20 4.77
C PHE A 128 10.36 -8.44 4.95
N ALA A 129 10.26 -9.13 6.10
CA ALA A 129 10.80 -10.49 6.22
C ALA A 129 9.93 -11.48 5.44
N GLU A 130 10.59 -12.37 4.71
CA GLU A 130 10.00 -13.52 4.00
C GLU A 130 9.51 -14.60 4.98
#